data_AF-A0A1Q6WJZ2-F1
#
_entry.id   AF-A0A1Q6WJZ2-F1
#
_cell.length_a   1.000
_cell.length_b   1.000
_cell.length_c   1.000
_cell.angle_alpha   90.00
_cell.angle_beta   90.00
_cell.angle_gamma   90.00
#
_symmetry.space_group_name_H-M   'P 1'
#
loop_
_entity.id
_entity.type
_entity.pdbx_description
1 polymer ?
#
loop_
_entity_poly.entity_id
_entity_poly.type
_entity_poly.pdbx_seq_one_letter_code
_entity_poly.pdbx_strand_id
1 'polypeptide(L)'
;MASAIAFTGATLAAAPPGGLTLAPDPTGVIATFNVAGAMDLGNPFFRSLGSNGRSCATCHLPAEAMSFTPAHARQVYNETQGADPLFASVDGADCPGTARADRPGHSLILGNGLIRVGLAIPATTEYSISLVRDPTGCALRLDPRTSLLTASVYRRPLPAANLAFLSAVMFDGRETLAPLTTPSSFTANLRADLAHQAIDATTGHAQAPSPPSDALAQAIVDFELGLFAAQYADAQAGRLDRGGAGGGPVDLASQPYYPGINDSLGADPFGLPFNAAAMSLYQAWETAPPAGDEDQDAARADVAAGEKLFNNLPLSISNVRGLNDNPALGRPTTFIGSCTSCHDTPNMGNHSLPLPLDIGTAHSADPSFEPDPAIRAAVAQLSGPQLPVFLVAGCPNPFNAGQPESFYTSDPGRALITGKCSDFNRLKGPILRGLAGRAPYFHNGAAATLLELVNFYDRRFQLGLTIPQRRQLVAFLNSL
;
A
#
# COMPACT_ATOMS: atom_id res chain seq x y z
N MET A 1 -28.91 -15.20 9.72
CA MET A 1 -29.35 -14.78 11.06
C MET A 1 -28.12 -14.18 11.74
N ALA A 2 -28.16 -12.87 11.99
CA ALA A 2 -27.06 -12.13 12.57
C ALA A 2 -26.98 -12.42 14.08
N SER A 3 -25.85 -12.96 14.54
CA SER A 3 -25.56 -13.03 15.97
C SER A 3 -25.08 -11.65 16.41
N ALA A 4 -25.96 -10.93 17.11
CA ALA A 4 -25.59 -9.73 17.83
C ALA A 4 -24.64 -10.12 18.98
N ILE A 5 -23.41 -9.63 18.94
CA ILE A 5 -22.47 -9.73 20.05
C ILE A 5 -22.98 -8.79 21.14
N ALA A 6 -23.54 -9.35 22.21
CA ALA A 6 -23.93 -8.61 23.40
C ALA A 6 -22.69 -8.45 24.30
N PHE A 7 -22.15 -7.23 24.39
CA PHE A 7 -21.19 -6.86 25.42
C PHE A 7 -21.92 -6.70 26.77
N THR A 8 -22.04 -7.77 27.55
CA THR A 8 -22.49 -7.68 28.94
C THR A 8 -21.28 -7.56 29.86
N GLY A 9 -20.96 -6.33 30.27
CA GLY A 9 -19.89 -6.06 31.24
C GLY A 9 -19.26 -4.68 31.11
N ALA A 10 -20.05 -3.59 31.08
CA ALA A 10 -19.51 -2.24 31.01
C ALA A 10 -19.12 -1.72 32.41
N THR A 11 -17.87 -1.92 32.81
CA THR A 11 -17.16 -0.86 33.52
C THR A 11 -17.19 0.37 32.62
N LEU A 12 -17.51 1.58 33.13
CA LEU A 12 -17.48 2.80 32.32
C LEU A 12 -16.13 2.91 31.60
N ALA A 13 -16.10 2.50 30.33
CA ALA A 13 -14.96 2.71 29.48
C ALA A 13 -14.80 4.22 29.34
N ALA A 14 -13.63 4.74 29.68
CA ALA A 14 -13.31 6.14 29.40
C ALA A 14 -13.66 6.42 27.94
N ALA A 15 -14.36 7.53 27.68
CA ALA A 15 -14.66 7.96 26.33
C ALA A 15 -13.37 7.93 25.50
N PRO A 16 -13.40 7.45 24.24
CA PRO A 16 -12.21 7.45 23.41
C PRO A 16 -11.65 8.88 23.33
N PRO A 17 -10.32 9.04 23.17
CA PRO A 17 -9.71 10.34 22.95
C PRO A 17 -10.46 11.09 21.85
N GLY A 18 -10.68 12.40 22.03
CA GLY A 18 -11.30 13.23 21.01
C GLY A 18 -10.54 13.11 19.69
N GLY A 19 -11.25 12.98 18.56
CA GLY A 19 -10.65 12.82 17.23
C GLY A 19 -10.45 11.37 16.76
N LEU A 20 -10.86 10.37 17.55
CA LEU A 20 -10.84 8.97 17.14
C LEU A 20 -12.12 8.56 16.41
N THR A 21 -11.99 7.97 15.24
CA THR A 21 -13.06 7.30 14.48
C THR A 21 -12.79 5.80 14.46
N LEU A 22 -13.71 5.01 15.01
CA LEU A 22 -13.61 3.55 15.11
C LEU A 22 -14.49 2.88 14.06
N ALA A 23 -14.00 1.79 13.47
CA ALA A 23 -14.81 0.95 12.59
C ALA A 23 -14.45 -0.54 12.76
N PRO A 24 -15.43 -1.45 12.63
CA PRO A 24 -15.13 -2.87 12.61
C PRO A 24 -14.38 -3.25 11.33
N ASP A 25 -13.40 -4.14 11.46
CA ASP A 25 -12.74 -4.82 10.35
C ASP A 25 -12.81 -6.34 10.57
N PRO A 26 -12.38 -7.18 9.60
CA PRO A 26 -12.49 -8.64 9.72
C PRO A 26 -11.79 -9.27 10.93
N THR A 27 -10.85 -8.56 11.56
CA THR A 27 -10.02 -9.06 12.65
C THR A 27 -10.19 -8.32 13.97
N GLY A 28 -10.93 -7.21 13.98
CA GLY A 28 -11.25 -6.48 15.19
C GLY A 28 -11.81 -5.08 14.90
N VAL A 29 -11.08 -4.07 15.32
CA VAL A 29 -11.44 -2.66 15.16
C VAL A 29 -10.24 -1.87 14.64
N ILE A 30 -10.41 -1.25 13.48
CA ILE A 30 -9.51 -0.23 12.94
C ILE A 30 -9.89 1.13 13.55
N ALA A 31 -8.91 1.99 13.73
CA ALA A 31 -9.16 3.37 14.11
C ALA A 31 -8.37 4.37 13.27
N THR A 32 -9.02 5.48 12.94
CA THR A 32 -8.41 6.68 12.37
C THR A 32 -8.47 7.79 13.39
N PHE A 33 -7.30 8.32 13.78
CA PHE A 33 -7.14 9.43 14.71
C PHE A 33 -6.79 10.70 13.94
N ASN A 34 -7.47 11.80 14.25
CA ASN A 34 -7.15 13.12 13.74
C ASN A 34 -6.61 14.03 14.86
N VAL A 35 -5.38 14.51 14.70
CA VAL A 35 -4.74 15.40 15.69
C VAL A 35 -5.46 16.74 15.85
N ALA A 36 -6.26 17.15 14.86
CA ALA A 36 -7.07 18.38 14.92
C ALA A 36 -8.42 18.19 15.67
N GLY A 37 -8.70 16.99 16.20
CA GLY A 37 -9.96 16.67 16.88
C GLY A 37 -10.93 15.93 15.97
N ALA A 38 -12.25 16.08 16.19
CA ALA A 38 -13.26 15.37 15.41
C ALA A 38 -13.09 15.63 13.90
N MET A 39 -13.37 14.61 13.09
CA MET A 39 -13.21 14.70 11.63
C MET A 39 -14.16 15.76 11.05
N ASP A 40 -13.59 16.79 10.43
CA ASP A 40 -14.37 17.85 9.78
C ASP A 40 -14.86 17.38 8.40
N LEU A 41 -16.08 16.85 8.37
CA LEU A 41 -16.75 16.45 7.12
C LEU A 41 -17.08 17.64 6.21
N GLY A 42 -16.90 18.87 6.68
CA GLY A 42 -16.95 20.08 5.87
C GLY A 42 -15.66 20.36 5.10
N ASN A 43 -14.55 19.67 5.38
CA ASN A 43 -13.28 19.88 4.69
C ASN A 43 -13.39 19.60 3.17
N PRO A 44 -12.64 20.32 2.29
CA PRO A 44 -12.66 20.07 0.84
C PRO A 44 -12.39 18.61 0.43
N PHE A 45 -11.71 17.83 1.25
CA PHE A 45 -11.50 16.38 1.07
C PHE A 45 -12.83 15.61 0.83
N PHE A 46 -13.90 16.04 1.50
CA PHE A 46 -15.22 15.40 1.41
C PHE A 46 -16.11 15.99 0.31
N ARG A 47 -15.69 17.08 -0.33
CA ARG A 47 -16.51 17.80 -1.31
C ARG A 47 -16.23 17.30 -2.72
N SER A 48 -17.29 17.15 -3.52
CA SER A 48 -17.12 16.94 -4.97
C SER A 48 -16.66 18.24 -5.61
N LEU A 49 -15.36 18.34 -5.87
CA LEU A 49 -14.75 19.50 -6.53
C LEU A 49 -14.79 19.39 -8.07
N GLY A 50 -15.14 18.21 -8.59
CA GLY A 50 -15.21 17.93 -10.02
C GLY A 50 -16.63 17.78 -10.57
N SER A 51 -16.72 17.24 -11.79
CA SER A 51 -17.96 17.18 -12.58
C SER A 51 -18.72 15.85 -12.47
N ASN A 52 -18.11 14.81 -11.90
CA ASN A 52 -18.67 13.45 -11.89
C ASN A 52 -19.23 13.00 -10.52
N GLY A 53 -19.29 13.91 -9.55
CA GLY A 53 -19.81 13.68 -8.20
C GLY A 53 -18.81 13.10 -7.20
N ARG A 54 -17.58 12.77 -7.63
CA ARG A 54 -16.56 12.16 -6.77
C ARG A 54 -15.89 13.17 -5.85
N SER A 55 -15.61 12.75 -4.62
CA SER A 55 -14.68 13.40 -3.68
C SER A 55 -13.57 12.43 -3.28
N CYS A 56 -12.57 12.88 -2.51
CA CYS A 56 -11.53 11.98 -1.99
C CYS A 56 -12.16 10.87 -1.13
N ALA A 57 -13.20 11.20 -0.37
CA ALA A 57 -13.93 10.27 0.48
C ALA A 57 -14.70 9.16 -0.28
N THR A 58 -14.83 9.24 -1.61
CA THR A 58 -15.36 8.13 -2.42
C THR A 58 -14.44 6.91 -2.40
N CYS A 59 -13.12 7.10 -2.24
CA CYS A 59 -12.13 6.02 -2.23
C CYS A 59 -11.32 5.95 -0.92
N HIS A 60 -11.40 6.97 -0.07
CA HIS A 60 -10.61 7.09 1.16
C HIS A 60 -11.52 7.18 2.37
N LEU A 61 -12.05 6.03 2.78
CA LEU A 61 -13.05 5.91 3.84
C LEU A 61 -12.36 5.76 5.20
N PRO A 62 -12.69 6.60 6.20
CA PRO A 62 -12.15 6.47 7.55
C PRO A 62 -12.35 5.09 8.18
N ALA A 63 -13.48 4.44 7.84
CA ALA A 63 -13.83 3.12 8.33
C ALA A 63 -13.01 1.98 7.70
N GLU A 64 -12.29 2.23 6.60
CA GLU A 64 -11.50 1.24 5.87
C GLU A 64 -10.03 1.70 5.78
N ALA A 65 -9.52 2.22 6.90
CA ALA A 65 -8.15 2.73 7.04
C ALA A 65 -7.78 3.82 6.01
N MET A 66 -8.71 4.74 5.71
CA MET A 66 -8.56 5.78 4.68
C MET A 66 -8.27 5.23 3.26
N SER A 67 -8.74 4.01 2.99
CA SER A 67 -8.80 3.36 1.67
C SER A 67 -10.25 2.92 1.40
N PHE A 68 -10.46 1.98 0.48
CA PHE A 68 -11.73 1.25 0.35
C PHE A 68 -11.51 -0.24 0.10
N THR A 69 -12.53 -1.07 0.36
CA THR A 69 -12.50 -2.53 0.14
C THR A 69 -13.41 -2.99 -1.00
N PRO A 70 -13.15 -4.17 -1.60
CA PRO A 70 -14.06 -4.78 -2.56
C PRO A 70 -15.45 -5.06 -1.96
N ALA A 71 -15.53 -5.31 -0.64
CA ALA A 71 -16.79 -5.53 0.03
C ALA A 71 -17.64 -4.25 0.02
N HIS A 72 -17.04 -3.11 0.36
CA HIS A 72 -17.69 -1.81 0.25
C HIS A 72 -18.09 -1.49 -1.19
N ALA A 73 -17.20 -1.67 -2.16
CA ALA A 73 -17.53 -1.46 -3.57
C ALA A 73 -18.73 -2.30 -4.03
N ARG A 74 -18.79 -3.59 -3.66
CA ARG A 74 -19.96 -4.43 -3.98
C ARG A 74 -21.23 -3.96 -3.30
N GLN A 75 -21.15 -3.55 -2.03
CA GLN A 75 -22.29 -3.01 -1.30
C GLN A 75 -22.86 -1.79 -2.02
N VAL A 76 -22.04 -0.77 -2.24
CA VAL A 76 -22.46 0.49 -2.87
C VAL A 76 -22.92 0.27 -4.31
N TYR A 77 -22.29 -0.63 -5.06
CA TYR A 77 -22.79 -1.00 -6.39
C TYR A 77 -24.20 -1.59 -6.33
N ASN A 78 -24.45 -2.52 -5.40
CA ASN A 78 -25.75 -3.17 -5.29
C ASN A 78 -26.85 -2.21 -4.81
N GLU A 79 -26.51 -1.27 -3.93
CA GLU A 79 -27.43 -0.24 -3.44
C GLU A 79 -27.77 0.79 -4.51
N THR A 80 -26.79 1.21 -5.30
CA THR A 80 -26.94 2.30 -6.28
C THR A 80 -27.15 1.81 -7.72
N GLN A 81 -27.04 0.52 -7.97
CA GLN A 81 -26.99 -0.08 -9.31
C GLN A 81 -25.91 0.56 -10.20
N GLY A 82 -24.75 0.87 -9.61
CA GLY A 82 -23.62 1.53 -10.27
C GLY A 82 -23.72 3.06 -10.34
N ALA A 83 -24.79 3.69 -9.86
CA ALA A 83 -24.95 5.14 -9.93
C ALA A 83 -23.93 5.91 -9.07
N ASP A 84 -23.35 5.30 -8.04
CA ASP A 84 -22.35 5.93 -7.19
C ASP A 84 -21.12 6.44 -7.97
N PRO A 85 -20.57 7.63 -7.66
CA PRO A 85 -19.33 8.17 -8.25
C PRO A 85 -18.12 7.22 -8.25
N LEU A 86 -18.06 6.22 -7.37
CA LEU A 86 -17.01 5.19 -7.37
C LEU A 86 -16.94 4.44 -8.70
N PHE A 87 -18.05 4.29 -9.42
CA PHE A 87 -18.14 3.56 -10.69
C PHE A 87 -18.06 4.49 -11.92
N ALA A 88 -17.52 5.70 -11.75
CA ALA A 88 -17.27 6.59 -12.87
C ALA A 88 -16.36 5.95 -13.92
N SER A 89 -16.71 6.09 -15.20
CA SER A 89 -16.01 5.46 -16.33
C SER A 89 -14.53 5.85 -16.46
N VAL A 90 -14.14 7.00 -15.89
CA VAL A 90 -12.77 7.55 -15.96
C VAL A 90 -11.73 6.65 -15.29
N ASP A 91 -12.09 5.90 -14.26
CA ASP A 91 -11.17 5.05 -13.50
C ASP A 91 -11.82 3.92 -12.68
N GLY A 92 -13.12 4.02 -12.35
CA GLY A 92 -13.87 3.01 -11.63
C GLY A 92 -14.30 1.84 -12.51
N ALA A 93 -14.31 2.05 -13.83
CA ALA A 93 -14.53 1.01 -14.81
C ALA A 93 -13.21 0.37 -15.26
N ASP A 94 -13.28 -0.90 -15.64
CA ASP A 94 -12.17 -1.65 -16.21
C ASP A 94 -11.69 -0.97 -17.52
N CYS A 95 -12.59 -0.29 -18.25
CA CYS A 95 -12.29 0.38 -19.51
C CYS A 95 -12.99 1.74 -19.73
N PRO A 96 -12.37 2.73 -20.40
CA PRO A 96 -13.04 4.00 -20.68
C PRO A 96 -14.25 3.79 -21.59
N GLY A 97 -15.36 4.45 -21.29
CA GLY A 97 -16.62 4.36 -22.03
C GLY A 97 -17.57 3.27 -21.53
N THR A 98 -17.13 2.39 -20.62
CA THR A 98 -18.01 1.41 -19.97
C THR A 98 -19.13 2.12 -19.21
N ALA A 99 -20.37 1.65 -19.42
CA ALA A 99 -21.54 2.19 -18.75
C ALA A 99 -21.55 1.80 -17.27
N ARG A 100 -21.96 2.72 -16.39
CA ARG A 100 -21.98 2.49 -14.93
C ARG A 100 -22.78 1.27 -14.48
N ALA A 101 -23.85 0.92 -15.22
CA ALA A 101 -24.69 -0.24 -14.94
C ALA A 101 -24.10 -1.57 -15.43
N ASP A 102 -23.04 -1.54 -16.25
CA ASP A 102 -22.34 -2.73 -16.76
C ASP A 102 -21.43 -3.32 -15.67
N ARG A 103 -22.00 -4.20 -14.85
CA ARG A 103 -21.29 -4.82 -13.72
C ARG A 103 -20.05 -5.61 -14.15
N PRO A 104 -20.07 -6.46 -15.20
CA PRO A 104 -18.86 -7.09 -15.74
C PRO A 104 -17.74 -6.12 -16.08
N GLY A 105 -18.05 -4.93 -16.60
CA GLY A 105 -17.08 -3.88 -16.88
C GLY A 105 -16.52 -3.16 -15.66
N HIS A 106 -16.90 -3.57 -14.44
CA HIS A 106 -16.40 -3.07 -13.16
C HIS A 106 -15.81 -4.24 -12.33
N SER A 107 -15.34 -5.30 -12.99
CA SER A 107 -14.93 -6.52 -12.32
C SER A 107 -13.73 -6.30 -11.39
N LEU A 108 -12.79 -5.42 -11.75
CA LEU A 108 -11.56 -5.21 -10.98
C LEU A 108 -11.80 -4.39 -9.72
N ILE A 109 -12.68 -3.38 -9.77
CA ILE A 109 -13.06 -2.61 -8.58
C ILE A 109 -13.93 -3.43 -7.63
N LEU A 110 -14.86 -4.24 -8.16
CA LEU A 110 -15.76 -5.08 -7.37
C LEU A 110 -15.09 -6.35 -6.81
N GLY A 111 -14.08 -6.88 -7.51
CA GLY A 111 -13.35 -8.08 -7.11
C GLY A 111 -12.18 -7.77 -6.18
N ASN A 112 -11.36 -6.79 -6.55
CA ASN A 112 -10.04 -6.56 -5.96
C ASN A 112 -9.84 -5.13 -5.46
N GLY A 113 -10.80 -4.23 -5.66
CA GLY A 113 -10.71 -2.84 -5.20
C GLY A 113 -9.73 -2.01 -6.02
N LEU A 114 -9.53 -2.40 -7.29
CA LEU A 114 -8.60 -1.72 -8.19
C LEU A 114 -9.31 -0.64 -8.98
N ILE A 115 -8.67 0.52 -9.05
CA ILE A 115 -9.02 1.57 -10.01
C ILE A 115 -8.06 1.51 -11.20
N ARG A 116 -8.55 1.90 -12.36
CA ARG A 116 -7.73 2.07 -13.57
C ARG A 116 -6.93 3.36 -13.46
N VAL A 117 -5.61 3.25 -13.67
CA VAL A 117 -4.68 4.37 -13.74
C VAL A 117 -4.11 4.41 -15.16
N GLY A 118 -4.59 5.36 -15.97
CA GLY A 118 -4.07 5.60 -17.32
C GLY A 118 -2.85 6.50 -17.26
N LEU A 119 -1.68 5.97 -17.62
CA LEU A 119 -0.41 6.71 -17.62
C LEU A 119 0.11 6.86 -19.04
N ALA A 120 0.33 8.10 -19.46
CA ALA A 120 1.00 8.40 -20.72
C ALA A 120 2.45 7.91 -20.64
N ILE A 121 2.85 7.09 -21.62
CA ILE A 121 4.22 6.60 -21.73
C ILE A 121 5.08 7.74 -22.28
N PRO A 122 6.22 8.06 -21.63
CA PRO A 122 7.13 9.09 -22.11
C PRO A 122 7.56 8.81 -23.56
N ALA A 123 7.65 9.85 -24.40
CA ALA A 123 8.05 9.68 -25.80
C ALA A 123 9.50 9.16 -25.94
N THR A 124 10.33 9.33 -24.91
CA THR A 124 11.74 8.94 -24.86
C THR A 124 11.97 7.84 -23.82
N THR A 125 11.38 6.66 -24.03
CA THR A 125 11.67 5.47 -23.21
C THR A 125 12.93 4.74 -23.70
N GLU A 126 13.65 4.12 -22.76
CA GLU A 126 14.73 3.17 -23.04
C GLU A 126 14.21 1.80 -23.50
N TYR A 127 12.89 1.61 -23.51
CA TYR A 127 12.22 0.35 -23.81
C TYR A 127 11.05 0.53 -24.78
N SER A 128 10.67 -0.57 -25.42
CA SER A 128 9.39 -0.71 -26.12
C SER A 128 8.37 -1.41 -25.23
N ILE A 129 7.09 -1.08 -25.39
CA ILE A 129 5.97 -1.74 -24.71
C ILE A 129 4.93 -2.17 -25.73
N SER A 130 4.45 -3.41 -25.62
CA SER A 130 3.38 -3.95 -26.43
C SER A 130 2.45 -4.82 -25.59
N LEU A 131 1.28 -5.15 -26.15
CA LEU A 131 0.26 -5.90 -25.45
C LEU A 131 0.35 -7.39 -25.78
N VAL A 132 0.32 -8.24 -24.76
CA VAL A 132 0.33 -9.72 -24.89
C VAL A 132 -1.04 -10.29 -24.60
N ARG A 133 -1.68 -9.80 -23.52
CA ARG A 133 -3.02 -10.20 -23.12
C ARG A 133 -3.74 -9.00 -22.55
N ASP A 134 -4.99 -8.81 -22.95
CA ASP A 134 -5.81 -7.69 -22.48
C ASP A 134 -7.25 -8.14 -22.17
N PRO A 135 -7.52 -8.55 -20.92
CA PRO A 135 -8.87 -8.92 -20.52
C PRO A 135 -9.80 -7.70 -20.43
N THR A 136 -9.28 -6.47 -20.36
CA THR A 136 -10.09 -5.24 -20.22
C THR A 136 -10.36 -4.57 -21.57
N GLY A 137 -9.56 -4.87 -22.59
CA GLY A 137 -9.68 -4.40 -23.96
C GLY A 137 -9.15 -2.98 -24.21
N CYS A 138 -8.47 -2.37 -23.23
CA CYS A 138 -7.91 -1.02 -23.32
C CYS A 138 -6.66 -0.79 -22.50
N ALA A 139 -5.89 -1.84 -22.29
CA ALA A 139 -4.63 -1.77 -21.56
C ALA A 139 -3.59 -0.87 -22.21
N LEU A 140 -3.61 -0.74 -23.55
CA LEU A 140 -2.66 0.10 -24.29
C LEU A 140 -3.37 0.82 -25.44
N ARG A 141 -3.51 2.15 -25.36
CA ARG A 141 -4.25 2.95 -26.36
C ARG A 141 -3.59 4.30 -26.57
N LEU A 142 -3.72 4.87 -27.78
CA LEU A 142 -3.39 6.27 -28.01
C LEU A 142 -4.46 7.15 -27.36
N ASP A 143 -4.05 8.13 -26.55
CA ASP A 143 -4.96 9.15 -26.05
C ASP A 143 -5.45 10.01 -27.25
N PRO A 144 -6.76 10.15 -27.48
CA PRO A 144 -7.28 10.85 -28.65
C PRO A 144 -7.02 12.36 -28.63
N ARG A 145 -6.68 12.95 -27.49
CA ARG A 145 -6.38 14.39 -27.32
C ARG A 145 -4.89 14.67 -27.45
N THR A 146 -4.05 13.85 -26.81
CA THR A 146 -2.59 14.10 -26.78
C THR A 146 -1.82 13.30 -27.83
N SER A 147 -2.44 12.28 -28.43
CA SER A 147 -1.80 11.28 -29.31
C SER A 147 -0.63 10.54 -28.65
N LEU A 148 -0.49 10.61 -27.32
CA LEU A 148 0.48 9.83 -26.57
C LEU A 148 -0.04 8.42 -26.34
N LEU A 149 0.86 7.44 -26.39
CA LEU A 149 0.54 6.07 -26.02
C LEU A 149 0.33 6.01 -24.51
N THR A 150 -0.83 5.54 -24.08
CA THR A 150 -1.22 5.45 -22.67
C THR A 150 -1.38 3.99 -22.28
N ALA A 151 -0.72 3.59 -21.19
CA ALA A 151 -0.90 2.30 -20.55
C ALA A 151 -1.91 2.41 -19.41
N SER A 152 -2.91 1.54 -19.39
CA SER A 152 -3.83 1.38 -18.27
C SER A 152 -3.32 0.28 -17.35
N VAL A 153 -2.87 0.66 -16.16
CA VAL A 153 -2.53 -0.25 -15.06
C VAL A 153 -3.60 -0.18 -13.97
N TYR A 154 -3.71 -1.20 -13.14
CA TYR A 154 -4.81 -1.31 -12.17
C TYR A 154 -4.25 -1.42 -10.77
N ARG A 155 -4.56 -0.42 -9.94
CA ARG A 155 -3.94 -0.25 -8.63
C ARG A 155 -4.99 -0.01 -7.56
N ARG A 156 -4.71 -0.50 -6.35
CA ARG A 156 -5.40 -0.13 -5.12
C ARG A 156 -5.16 1.35 -4.82
N PRO A 157 -6.13 2.10 -4.31
CA PRO A 157 -5.82 3.38 -3.68
C PRO A 157 -4.99 3.16 -2.42
N LEU A 158 -3.90 3.93 -2.30
CA LEU A 158 -3.14 4.00 -1.06
C LEU A 158 -3.97 4.71 0.02
N PRO A 159 -3.83 4.33 1.30
CA PRO A 159 -4.45 5.06 2.41
C PRO A 159 -4.11 6.57 2.39
N ALA A 160 -5.11 7.43 2.56
CA ALA A 160 -4.95 8.87 2.81
C ALA A 160 -4.76 9.16 4.31
N ALA A 161 -3.88 8.39 4.95
CA ALA A 161 -3.49 8.52 6.35
C ALA A 161 -2.03 8.11 6.52
N ASN A 162 -1.41 8.51 7.63
CA ASN A 162 0.00 8.27 7.93
C ASN A 162 0.94 8.95 6.90
N LEU A 163 0.46 9.98 6.19
CA LEU A 163 1.21 10.57 5.07
C LEU A 163 2.49 11.32 5.52
N ALA A 164 2.54 11.71 6.80
CA ALA A 164 3.71 12.35 7.40
C ALA A 164 4.98 11.47 7.39
N PHE A 165 4.85 10.16 7.16
CA PHE A 165 5.96 9.19 7.15
C PHE A 165 6.42 8.81 5.73
N LEU A 166 5.89 9.45 4.68
CA LEU A 166 6.21 9.08 3.31
C LEU A 166 7.65 9.44 2.91
N SER A 167 8.25 8.54 2.13
CA SER A 167 9.52 8.78 1.42
C SER A 167 9.35 8.99 -0.09
N ALA A 168 8.14 8.75 -0.61
CA ALA A 168 7.65 9.12 -1.94
C ALA A 168 6.12 9.04 -1.98
N VAL A 169 5.48 9.84 -2.85
CA VAL A 169 4.03 9.92 -3.04
C VAL A 169 3.60 9.06 -4.23
N MET A 170 2.55 8.24 -4.03
CA MET A 170 2.08 7.16 -4.91
C MET A 170 3.00 5.93 -5.00
N PHE A 171 2.47 4.83 -5.53
CA PHE A 171 3.21 3.56 -5.70
C PHE A 171 4.42 3.69 -6.63
N ASP A 172 4.32 4.50 -7.69
CA ASP A 172 5.36 4.71 -8.70
C ASP A 172 6.17 6.00 -8.48
N GLY A 173 5.86 6.75 -7.42
CA GLY A 173 6.54 8.01 -7.11
C GLY A 173 6.14 9.18 -8.01
N ARG A 174 5.11 9.04 -8.87
CA ARG A 174 4.78 10.06 -9.89
C ARG A 174 4.43 11.44 -9.34
N GLU A 175 4.01 11.49 -8.08
CA GLU A 175 3.62 12.71 -7.38
C GLU A 175 4.74 13.25 -6.49
N THR A 176 5.95 12.68 -6.58
CA THR A 176 7.13 13.15 -5.85
C THR A 176 7.89 14.15 -6.72
N LEU A 177 7.56 15.43 -6.62
CA LEU A 177 8.12 16.49 -7.47
C LEU A 177 9.53 16.88 -7.03
N ALA A 178 9.79 16.81 -5.73
CA ALA A 178 11.10 17.09 -5.14
C ALA A 178 11.53 15.95 -4.20
N PRO A 179 12.83 15.70 -4.03
CA PRO A 179 13.30 14.64 -3.15
C PRO A 179 12.79 14.82 -1.71
N LEU A 180 12.20 13.76 -1.15
CA LEU A 180 11.78 13.68 0.25
C LEU A 180 12.89 13.12 1.17
N THR A 181 14.15 13.28 0.76
CA THR A 181 15.32 12.64 1.38
C THR A 181 16.12 13.55 2.31
N THR A 182 15.77 14.85 2.37
CA THR A 182 16.56 15.86 3.09
C THR A 182 15.74 16.43 4.24
N PRO A 183 16.17 16.25 5.52
CA PRO A 183 15.39 16.67 6.68
C PRO A 183 14.97 18.15 6.68
N SER A 184 15.84 19.06 6.23
CA SER A 184 15.57 20.51 6.24
C SER A 184 14.52 20.96 5.22
N SER A 185 14.32 20.22 4.13
CA SER A 185 13.32 20.53 3.10
C SER A 185 12.13 19.57 3.11
N PHE A 186 12.18 18.51 3.93
CA PHE A 186 11.23 17.40 3.89
C PHE A 186 9.78 17.86 3.99
N THR A 187 9.42 18.62 5.03
CA THR A 187 8.03 19.06 5.25
C THR A 187 7.52 19.94 4.11
N ALA A 188 8.36 20.83 3.58
CA ALA A 188 7.97 21.71 2.49
C ALA A 188 7.75 20.92 1.20
N ASN A 189 8.66 19.99 0.87
CA ASN A 189 8.57 19.13 -0.30
C ASN A 189 7.35 18.20 -0.20
N LEU A 190 7.15 17.54 0.95
CA LEU A 190 6.02 16.65 1.17
C LEU A 190 4.69 17.39 1.01
N ARG A 191 4.56 18.61 1.55
CA ARG A 191 3.34 19.41 1.37
C ARG A 191 3.11 19.80 -0.08
N ALA A 192 4.16 20.15 -0.83
CA ALA A 192 4.05 20.46 -2.24
C ALA A 192 3.63 19.23 -3.07
N ASP A 193 4.23 18.08 -2.79
CA ASP A 193 3.94 16.80 -3.43
C ASP A 193 2.50 16.34 -3.17
N LEU A 194 2.02 16.42 -1.91
CA LEU A 194 0.63 16.08 -1.57
C LEU A 194 -0.37 17.07 -2.16
N ALA A 195 -0.04 18.38 -2.22
CA ALA A 195 -0.90 19.36 -2.87
C ALA A 195 -1.02 19.10 -4.38
N HIS A 196 0.09 18.75 -5.04
CA HIS A 196 0.08 18.32 -6.42
C HIS A 196 -0.80 17.08 -6.61
N GLN A 197 -0.62 16.06 -5.76
CA GLN A 197 -1.43 14.85 -5.82
C GLN A 197 -2.93 15.12 -5.61
N ALA A 198 -3.30 16.01 -4.70
CA ALA A 198 -4.69 16.39 -4.47
C ALA A 198 -5.30 17.13 -5.69
N ILE A 199 -4.51 17.98 -6.35
CA ILE A 199 -4.89 18.65 -7.60
C ILE A 199 -5.08 17.63 -8.73
N ASP A 200 -4.14 16.71 -8.91
CA ASP A 200 -4.18 15.67 -9.94
C ASP A 200 -5.33 14.69 -9.70
N ALA A 201 -5.60 14.31 -8.44
CA ALA A 201 -6.75 13.50 -8.10
C ALA A 201 -8.09 14.24 -8.38
N THR A 202 -8.14 15.54 -8.09
CA THR A 202 -9.35 16.36 -8.35
C THR A 202 -9.61 16.52 -9.86
N THR A 203 -8.57 16.80 -10.64
CA THR A 203 -8.71 17.03 -12.09
C THR A 203 -8.84 15.72 -12.87
N GLY A 204 -8.17 14.65 -12.43
CA GLY A 204 -8.24 13.31 -13.03
C GLY A 204 -9.46 12.52 -12.58
N HIS A 205 -9.51 12.12 -11.31
CA HIS A 205 -10.52 11.20 -10.77
C HIS A 205 -11.89 11.86 -10.65
N ALA A 206 -11.97 13.10 -10.15
CA ALA A 206 -13.24 13.84 -10.06
C ALA A 206 -13.59 14.59 -11.37
N GLN A 207 -12.68 14.60 -12.35
CA GLN A 207 -12.86 15.27 -13.64
C GLN A 207 -13.20 16.77 -13.49
N ALA A 208 -12.52 17.46 -12.57
CA ALA A 208 -12.66 18.90 -12.45
C ALA A 208 -12.15 19.60 -13.73
N PRO A 209 -12.90 20.57 -14.28
CA PRO A 209 -12.52 21.26 -15.51
C PRO A 209 -11.30 22.17 -15.34
N SER A 210 -10.97 22.52 -14.10
CA SER A 210 -9.79 23.31 -13.72
C SER A 210 -9.25 22.81 -12.38
N PRO A 211 -7.94 22.96 -12.13
CA PRO A 211 -7.35 22.71 -10.82
C PRO A 211 -8.09 23.46 -9.69
N PRO A 212 -8.21 22.88 -8.48
CA PRO A 212 -8.65 23.62 -7.31
C PRO A 212 -7.63 24.73 -6.97
N SER A 213 -8.05 25.73 -6.20
CA SER A 213 -7.13 26.78 -5.74
C SER A 213 -6.12 26.21 -4.74
N ASP A 214 -4.95 26.85 -4.63
CA ASP A 214 -3.91 26.48 -3.66
C ASP A 214 -4.46 26.40 -2.22
N ALA A 215 -5.36 27.31 -1.84
CA ALA A 215 -5.98 27.30 -0.52
C ALA A 215 -6.83 26.04 -0.28
N LEU A 216 -7.55 25.54 -1.30
CA LEU A 216 -8.31 24.29 -1.18
C LEU A 216 -7.37 23.09 -1.15
N ALA A 217 -6.35 23.06 -2.00
CA ALA A 217 -5.36 21.99 -2.01
C ALA A 217 -4.62 21.90 -0.66
N GLN A 218 -4.19 23.03 -0.09
CA GLN A 218 -3.55 23.04 1.23
C GLN A 218 -4.51 22.64 2.36
N ALA A 219 -5.79 23.02 2.30
CA ALA A 219 -6.77 22.55 3.28
C ALA A 219 -7.00 21.02 3.24
N ILE A 220 -6.84 20.39 2.07
CA ILE A 220 -6.83 18.93 1.92
C ILE A 220 -5.57 18.35 2.54
N VAL A 221 -4.39 18.90 2.20
CA VAL A 221 -3.09 18.44 2.74
C VAL A 221 -3.03 18.56 4.26
N ASP A 222 -3.52 19.66 4.83
CA ASP A 222 -3.57 19.88 6.27
C ASP A 222 -4.44 18.82 6.98
N PHE A 223 -5.56 18.46 6.34
CA PHE A 223 -6.42 17.40 6.82
C PHE A 223 -5.70 16.05 6.76
N GLU A 224 -5.16 15.66 5.61
CA GLU A 224 -4.52 14.36 5.40
C GLU A 224 -3.28 14.15 6.28
N LEU A 225 -2.45 15.19 6.47
CA LEU A 225 -1.28 15.13 7.36
C LEU A 225 -1.65 15.03 8.85
N GLY A 226 -2.90 15.34 9.20
CA GLY A 226 -3.42 15.18 10.55
C GLY A 226 -3.95 13.78 10.86
N LEU A 227 -4.06 12.89 9.86
CA LEU A 227 -4.68 11.57 9.99
C LEU A 227 -3.66 10.47 10.26
N PHE A 228 -3.94 9.69 11.29
CA PHE A 228 -3.18 8.51 11.67
C PHE A 228 -4.11 7.29 11.76
N ALA A 229 -3.84 6.24 10.99
CA ALA A 229 -4.66 5.03 10.95
C ALA A 229 -3.85 3.80 11.34
N ALA A 230 -4.37 3.01 12.29
CA ALA A 230 -3.77 1.77 12.77
C ALA A 230 -4.83 0.84 13.36
N GLN A 231 -4.52 -0.45 13.45
CA GLN A 231 -5.38 -1.36 14.21
C GLN A 231 -5.46 -0.90 15.67
N TYR A 232 -6.68 -0.84 16.20
CA TYR A 232 -6.94 -0.35 17.56
C TYR A 232 -7.20 -1.50 18.54
N ALA A 233 -7.94 -2.50 18.09
CA ALA A 233 -8.18 -3.72 18.84
C ALA A 233 -8.18 -4.93 17.90
N ASP A 234 -7.59 -6.01 18.37
CA ASP A 234 -7.72 -7.34 17.77
C ASP A 234 -8.81 -8.12 18.52
N ALA A 235 -9.55 -8.98 17.82
CA ALA A 235 -10.66 -9.73 18.39
C ALA A 235 -10.23 -10.72 19.48
N GLN A 236 -8.97 -11.19 19.46
CA GLN A 236 -8.41 -12.14 20.42
C GLN A 236 -7.46 -11.44 21.41
N ALA A 237 -6.50 -10.65 20.91
CA ALA A 237 -5.52 -9.96 21.77
C ALA A 237 -6.10 -8.72 22.49
N GLY A 238 -7.32 -8.30 22.11
CA GLY A 238 -8.00 -7.15 22.67
C GLY A 238 -7.34 -5.83 22.27
N ARG A 239 -7.29 -4.88 23.20
CA ARG A 239 -6.71 -3.55 22.96
C ARG A 239 -5.20 -3.64 22.71
N LEU A 240 -4.77 -3.06 21.59
CA LEU A 240 -3.39 -3.12 21.10
C LEU A 240 -2.48 -2.01 21.68
N ASP A 241 -3.03 -1.14 22.52
CA ASP A 241 -2.37 -0.05 23.24
C ASP A 241 -2.43 -0.27 24.78
N ARG A 242 -2.40 -1.54 25.21
CA ARG A 242 -2.47 -1.95 26.63
C ARG A 242 -1.32 -2.89 26.98
N GLY A 243 -1.03 -3.02 28.27
CA GLY A 243 0.08 -3.86 28.74
C GLY A 243 1.45 -3.38 28.25
N GLY A 244 1.62 -2.07 28.05
CA GLY A 244 2.87 -1.46 27.57
C GLY A 244 3.04 -1.43 26.04
N ALA A 245 2.08 -1.96 25.27
CA ALA A 245 2.11 -1.89 23.81
C ALA A 245 1.68 -0.51 23.29
N GLY A 246 2.15 -0.16 22.09
CA GLY A 246 1.91 1.13 21.41
C GLY A 246 1.19 1.01 20.06
N GLY A 247 0.37 -0.02 19.88
CA GLY A 247 -0.20 -0.39 18.58
C GLY A 247 -1.21 0.61 18.00
N GLY A 248 -1.91 1.39 18.82
CA GLY A 248 -3.01 2.24 18.33
C GLY A 248 -2.58 3.50 17.54
N PRO A 249 -3.53 4.19 16.88
CA PRO A 249 -3.22 5.38 16.08
C PRO A 249 -2.88 6.64 16.91
N VAL A 250 -3.15 6.63 18.22
CA VAL A 250 -2.79 7.75 19.12
C VAL A 250 -1.30 7.72 19.41
N ASP A 251 -0.75 6.56 19.77
CA ASP A 251 0.71 6.40 19.95
C ASP A 251 1.44 6.65 18.63
N LEU A 252 0.86 6.18 17.53
CA LEU A 252 1.34 6.42 16.17
C LEU A 252 1.51 7.91 15.84
N ALA A 253 0.57 8.77 16.25
CA ALA A 253 0.64 10.21 16.00
C ALA A 253 1.83 10.90 16.70
N SER A 254 2.43 10.23 17.68
CA SER A 254 3.64 10.70 18.38
C SER A 254 4.94 10.07 17.88
N GLN A 255 4.87 9.15 16.90
CA GLN A 255 6.04 8.46 16.36
C GLN A 255 7.02 9.47 15.73
N PRO A 256 8.28 9.54 16.20
CA PRO A 256 9.30 10.35 15.55
C PRO A 256 9.60 9.87 14.14
N TYR A 257 9.81 10.83 13.23
CA TYR A 257 10.22 10.55 11.86
C TYR A 257 11.11 11.66 11.30
N TYR A 258 12.10 11.25 10.52
CA TYR A 258 12.85 12.08 9.60
C TYR A 258 13.29 11.20 8.41
N PRO A 259 13.47 11.76 7.21
CA PRO A 259 13.97 10.99 6.07
C PRO A 259 15.29 10.29 6.36
N GLY A 260 15.36 8.99 6.09
CA GLY A 260 16.53 8.16 6.39
C GLY A 260 16.62 7.63 7.82
N ILE A 261 15.62 7.87 8.68
CA ILE A 261 15.59 7.27 10.02
C ILE A 261 15.74 5.75 9.93
N ASN A 262 16.77 5.21 10.59
CA ASN A 262 17.04 3.78 10.60
C ASN A 262 17.26 3.18 9.19
N ASP A 263 17.79 3.96 8.25
CA ASP A 263 17.98 3.50 6.86
C ASP A 263 18.84 2.23 6.78
N SER A 264 18.27 1.17 6.23
CA SER A 264 18.92 -0.14 6.14
C SER A 264 20.13 -0.18 5.22
N LEU A 265 20.28 0.82 4.34
CA LEU A 265 21.38 0.95 3.39
C LEU A 265 22.47 1.91 3.89
N GLY A 266 22.36 2.39 5.13
CA GLY A 266 23.38 3.18 5.82
C GLY A 266 23.29 4.69 5.57
N ALA A 267 22.16 5.19 5.07
CA ALA A 267 21.96 6.61 4.77
C ALA A 267 21.25 7.41 5.90
N ASP A 268 21.31 6.94 7.15
CA ASP A 268 20.77 7.70 8.29
C ASP A 268 21.52 9.05 8.42
N PRO A 269 20.81 10.19 8.42
CA PRO A 269 21.43 11.52 8.44
C PRO A 269 22.22 11.84 9.72
N PHE A 270 22.05 11.07 10.79
CA PHE A 270 22.82 11.20 12.03
C PHE A 270 23.91 10.14 12.17
N GLY A 271 24.10 9.28 11.15
CA GLY A 271 25.10 8.22 11.14
C GLY A 271 24.80 7.09 12.12
N LEU A 272 23.54 6.94 12.55
CA LEU A 272 23.12 5.83 13.40
C LEU A 272 23.12 4.53 12.58
N PRO A 273 23.62 3.41 13.13
CA PRO A 273 23.59 2.13 12.42
C PRO A 273 22.15 1.61 12.31
N PHE A 274 21.88 0.87 11.23
CA PHE A 274 20.63 0.15 11.08
C PHE A 274 20.37 -0.78 12.28
N ASN A 275 19.15 -0.72 12.80
CA ASN A 275 18.61 -1.61 13.81
C ASN A 275 17.47 -2.44 13.21
N ALA A 276 17.69 -3.76 13.15
CA ALA A 276 16.71 -4.70 12.64
C ALA A 276 15.41 -4.77 13.48
N ALA A 277 15.45 -4.36 14.75
CA ALA A 277 14.28 -4.17 15.60
C ALA A 277 13.54 -2.86 15.28
N ALA A 278 13.21 -2.65 14.00
CA ALA A 278 12.49 -1.46 13.54
C ALA A 278 11.04 -1.43 14.04
N MET A 279 10.42 -2.60 14.25
CA MET A 279 9.12 -2.70 14.90
C MET A 279 9.30 -3.01 16.40
N SER A 280 8.69 -2.23 17.26
CA SER A 280 8.81 -2.37 18.72
C SER A 280 7.49 -2.13 19.45
N LEU A 281 6.36 -2.33 18.76
CA LEU A 281 5.02 -2.01 19.25
C LEU A 281 4.60 -2.95 20.37
N TYR A 282 5.05 -4.21 20.33
CA TYR A 282 4.56 -5.30 21.19
C TYR A 282 5.64 -5.98 22.02
N GLN A 283 6.88 -5.48 22.03
CA GLN A 283 7.98 -6.03 22.85
C GLN A 283 7.60 -6.19 24.34
N ALA A 284 6.78 -5.27 24.87
CA ALA A 284 6.31 -5.34 26.25
C ALA A 284 5.51 -6.62 26.57
N TRP A 285 4.89 -7.25 25.57
CA TRP A 285 4.13 -8.50 25.73
C TRP A 285 5.01 -9.74 25.71
N GLU A 286 6.28 -9.67 25.29
CA GLU A 286 7.20 -10.83 25.34
C GLU A 286 7.42 -11.32 26.78
N THR A 287 7.36 -10.42 27.77
CA THR A 287 7.63 -10.72 29.18
C THR A 287 6.48 -10.33 30.10
N ALA A 288 5.30 -10.03 29.56
CA ALA A 288 4.15 -9.65 30.36
C ALA A 288 3.68 -10.84 31.23
N PRO A 289 3.39 -10.63 32.52
CA PRO A 289 2.75 -11.67 33.32
C PRO A 289 1.32 -11.92 32.80
N PRO A 290 0.79 -13.14 32.93
CA PRO A 290 -0.59 -13.43 32.55
C PRO A 290 -1.57 -12.46 33.23
N ALA A 291 -2.49 -11.90 32.44
CA ALA A 291 -3.50 -10.95 32.90
C ALA A 291 -4.80 -11.63 33.35
N GLY A 292 -4.87 -12.98 33.27
CA GLY A 292 -5.98 -13.79 33.77
C GLY A 292 -6.99 -14.24 32.72
N ASP A 293 -6.77 -13.88 31.45
CA ASP A 293 -7.48 -14.39 30.28
C ASP A 293 -6.48 -15.14 29.41
N GLU A 294 -6.44 -16.47 29.55
CA GLU A 294 -5.43 -17.32 28.90
C GLU A 294 -5.47 -17.22 27.36
N ASP A 295 -6.65 -17.06 26.77
CA ASP A 295 -6.81 -16.95 25.32
C ASP A 295 -6.28 -15.61 24.81
N GLN A 296 -6.60 -14.51 25.51
CA GLN A 296 -6.07 -13.19 25.18
C GLN A 296 -4.55 -13.11 25.40
N ASP A 297 -4.05 -13.67 26.50
CA ASP A 297 -2.62 -13.70 26.80
C ASP A 297 -1.85 -14.50 25.73
N ALA A 298 -2.40 -15.63 25.27
CA ALA A 298 -1.83 -16.41 24.18
C ALA A 298 -1.83 -15.63 22.84
N ALA A 299 -2.90 -14.92 22.53
CA ALA A 299 -2.99 -14.09 21.32
C ALA A 299 -1.97 -12.94 21.34
N ARG A 300 -1.78 -12.27 22.49
CA ARG A 300 -0.74 -11.25 22.65
C ARG A 300 0.67 -11.82 22.50
N ALA A 301 0.93 -13.01 23.05
CA ALA A 301 2.20 -13.70 22.88
C ALA A 301 2.47 -14.03 21.40
N ASP A 302 1.45 -14.41 20.64
CA ASP A 302 1.58 -14.64 19.20
C ASP A 302 1.88 -13.37 18.40
N VAL A 303 1.24 -12.24 18.74
CA VAL A 303 1.53 -10.93 18.15
C VAL A 303 2.98 -10.53 18.41
N ALA A 304 3.46 -10.62 19.66
CA ALA A 304 4.84 -10.30 20.02
C ALA A 304 5.86 -11.24 19.34
N ALA A 305 5.56 -12.54 19.27
CA ALA A 305 6.40 -13.49 18.55
C ALA A 305 6.44 -13.17 17.04
N GLY A 306 5.33 -12.74 16.46
CA GLY A 306 5.26 -12.27 15.08
C GLY A 306 6.09 -11.02 14.81
N GLU A 307 6.06 -10.03 15.71
CA GLU A 307 6.92 -8.84 15.65
C GLU A 307 8.40 -9.23 15.64
N LYS A 308 8.79 -10.15 16.53
CA LYS A 308 10.16 -10.65 16.60
C LYS A 308 10.60 -11.38 15.34
N LEU A 309 9.72 -12.18 14.74
CA LEU A 309 9.97 -12.83 13.45
C LEU A 309 10.11 -11.78 12.34
N PHE A 310 9.23 -10.77 12.30
CA PHE A 310 9.30 -9.71 11.29
C PHE A 310 10.64 -8.97 11.34
N ASN A 311 11.11 -8.64 12.53
CA ASN A 311 12.38 -7.94 12.73
C ASN A 311 13.61 -8.80 12.37
N ASN A 312 13.60 -10.09 12.72
CA ASN A 312 14.83 -10.88 12.81
C ASN A 312 14.90 -12.12 11.91
N LEU A 313 13.79 -12.56 11.31
CA LEU A 313 13.81 -13.76 10.48
C LEU A 313 14.71 -13.51 9.25
N PRO A 314 15.74 -14.35 9.01
CA PRO A 314 16.63 -14.15 7.88
C PRO A 314 15.92 -14.33 6.54
N LEU A 315 16.09 -13.36 5.64
CA LEU A 315 15.59 -13.35 4.28
C LEU A 315 16.77 -13.46 3.31
N SER A 316 16.79 -14.50 2.47
CA SER A 316 17.75 -14.58 1.36
C SER A 316 17.23 -13.74 0.18
N ILE A 317 17.77 -12.54 0.01
CA ILE A 317 17.30 -11.57 -0.98
C ILE A 317 18.11 -11.71 -2.27
N SER A 318 17.49 -12.28 -3.30
CA SER A 318 18.02 -12.44 -4.65
C SER A 318 16.98 -12.01 -5.70
N ASN A 319 17.48 -11.59 -6.88
CA ASN A 319 16.66 -11.18 -8.02
C ASN A 319 15.57 -10.13 -7.70
N VAL A 320 15.86 -9.19 -6.78
CA VAL A 320 15.00 -8.04 -6.49
C VAL A 320 15.57 -6.81 -7.18
N ARG A 321 14.89 -6.28 -8.19
CA ARG A 321 15.30 -5.01 -8.81
C ARG A 321 15.12 -3.88 -7.80
N GLY A 322 16.12 -3.02 -7.71
CA GLY A 322 16.25 -1.97 -6.68
C GLY A 322 17.23 -2.35 -5.58
N LEU A 323 17.55 -3.64 -5.42
CA LEU A 323 18.52 -4.14 -4.46
C LEU A 323 19.67 -4.88 -5.17
N ASN A 324 19.38 -5.99 -5.83
CA ASN A 324 20.41 -6.87 -6.41
C ASN A 324 21.05 -6.30 -7.68
N ASP A 325 20.38 -5.36 -8.36
CA ASP A 325 20.92 -4.61 -9.49
C ASP A 325 21.37 -3.19 -9.12
N ASN A 326 21.34 -2.84 -7.83
CA ASN A 326 21.67 -1.51 -7.34
C ASN A 326 23.20 -1.30 -7.30
N PRO A 327 23.76 -0.36 -8.09
CA PRO A 327 25.20 -0.09 -8.08
C PRO A 327 25.71 0.40 -6.72
N ALA A 328 24.89 1.10 -5.94
CA ALA A 328 25.27 1.60 -4.62
C ALA A 328 25.51 0.46 -3.61
N LEU A 329 24.88 -0.69 -3.81
CA LEU A 329 25.06 -1.90 -2.99
C LEU A 329 26.13 -2.85 -3.56
N GLY A 330 26.81 -2.46 -4.64
CA GLY A 330 27.77 -3.32 -5.33
C GLY A 330 27.14 -4.45 -6.14
N ARG A 331 25.84 -4.35 -6.47
CA ARG A 331 25.07 -5.37 -7.25
C ARG A 331 25.20 -6.79 -6.68
N PRO A 332 24.81 -7.01 -5.42
CA PRO A 332 24.96 -8.32 -4.79
C PRO A 332 24.05 -9.33 -5.50
N THR A 333 24.59 -10.48 -5.88
CA THR A 333 23.78 -11.58 -6.42
C THR A 333 22.76 -12.07 -5.41
N THR A 334 23.15 -12.15 -4.13
CA THR A 334 22.29 -12.47 -2.99
C THR A 334 22.89 -11.85 -1.73
N PHE A 335 22.03 -11.43 -0.80
CA PHE A 335 22.44 -11.04 0.55
C PHE A 335 21.37 -11.45 1.57
N ILE A 336 21.75 -11.49 2.85
CA ILE A 336 20.84 -11.81 3.95
C ILE A 336 20.32 -10.51 4.57
N GLY A 337 19.00 -10.36 4.60
CA GLY A 337 18.30 -9.29 5.30
C GLY A 337 17.24 -9.84 6.24
N SER A 338 16.26 -9.00 6.58
CA SER A 338 15.00 -9.38 7.24
C SER A 338 13.85 -8.56 6.61
N CYS A 339 12.62 -8.66 7.12
CA CYS A 339 11.53 -7.80 6.64
C CYS A 339 11.88 -6.30 6.83
N THR A 340 12.59 -5.97 7.91
CA THR A 340 13.01 -4.60 8.24
C THR A 340 14.16 -4.09 7.38
N SER A 341 14.76 -4.91 6.52
CA SER A 341 15.65 -4.41 5.46
C SER A 341 14.91 -3.64 4.36
N CYS A 342 13.58 -3.81 4.23
CA CYS A 342 12.75 -3.03 3.31
C CYS A 342 11.71 -2.18 4.04
N HIS A 343 11.34 -2.60 5.26
CA HIS A 343 10.37 -1.96 6.14
C HIS A 343 11.08 -1.34 7.35
N ASP A 344 12.01 -0.42 7.09
CA ASP A 344 13.01 0.06 8.06
C ASP A 344 12.54 1.24 8.93
N THR A 345 11.50 1.96 8.50
CA THR A 345 10.99 3.12 9.24
C THR A 345 10.39 2.64 10.55
N PRO A 346 10.91 3.10 11.71
CA PRO A 346 10.50 2.56 12.99
C PRO A 346 8.99 2.62 13.23
N ASN A 347 8.42 1.47 13.58
CA ASN A 347 7.00 1.23 13.83
C ASN A 347 6.04 1.51 12.66
N MET A 348 6.49 2.01 11.50
CA MET A 348 5.63 2.35 10.36
C MET A 348 5.62 1.27 9.30
N GLY A 349 6.79 0.68 9.06
CA GLY A 349 6.99 -0.35 8.06
C GLY A 349 6.98 0.14 6.61
N ASN A 350 7.17 1.43 6.31
CA ASN A 350 7.68 1.81 4.99
C ASN A 350 9.21 1.89 5.00
N HIS A 351 9.82 2.14 3.84
CA HIS A 351 11.24 2.49 3.77
C HIS A 351 11.42 3.99 4.01
N SER A 352 12.39 4.37 4.83
CA SER A 352 12.65 5.74 5.33
C SER A 352 13.22 6.67 4.27
N LEU A 353 13.80 6.08 3.21
CA LEU A 353 14.14 6.71 1.94
C LEU A 353 13.39 6.05 0.77
N PRO A 354 13.20 6.74 -0.37
CA PRO A 354 12.54 6.14 -1.52
C PRO A 354 13.35 4.97 -2.08
N LEU A 355 12.83 3.77 -1.86
CA LEU A 355 13.37 2.51 -2.35
C LEU A 355 12.26 1.75 -3.10
N PRO A 356 11.97 2.10 -4.36
CA PRO A 356 11.02 1.34 -5.16
C PRO A 356 11.65 0.01 -5.59
N LEU A 357 10.94 -1.09 -5.37
CA LEU A 357 11.44 -2.45 -5.56
C LEU A 357 10.55 -3.26 -6.48
N ASP A 358 11.14 -4.20 -7.19
CA ASP A 358 10.44 -5.28 -7.87
C ASP A 358 10.63 -6.58 -7.09
N ILE A 359 9.61 -6.95 -6.31
CA ILE A 359 9.58 -8.21 -5.55
C ILE A 359 8.89 -9.35 -6.31
N GLY A 360 8.39 -9.09 -7.53
CA GLY A 360 7.71 -10.11 -8.35
C GLY A 360 6.17 -10.03 -8.37
N THR A 361 5.54 -9.04 -7.72
CA THR A 361 4.05 -9.01 -7.59
C THR A 361 3.31 -8.64 -8.86
N ALA A 362 3.97 -8.01 -9.83
CA ALA A 362 3.43 -7.70 -11.15
C ALA A 362 3.70 -8.80 -12.20
N HIS A 363 4.35 -9.90 -11.79
CA HIS A 363 4.79 -10.98 -12.67
C HIS A 363 3.70 -12.05 -12.82
N SER A 364 3.98 -13.05 -13.66
CA SER A 364 3.08 -14.18 -13.91
C SER A 364 3.58 -15.47 -13.26
N ALA A 365 2.66 -16.35 -12.89
CA ALA A 365 2.98 -17.75 -12.57
C ALA A 365 3.20 -18.62 -13.82
N ASP A 366 2.92 -18.10 -15.02
CA ASP A 366 3.09 -18.81 -16.29
C ASP A 366 4.59 -18.97 -16.62
N PRO A 367 5.11 -20.20 -16.80
CA PRO A 367 6.51 -20.44 -17.13
C PRO A 367 6.94 -19.92 -18.50
N SER A 368 6.00 -19.59 -19.41
CA SER A 368 6.31 -18.93 -20.67
C SER A 368 6.59 -17.43 -20.50
N PHE A 369 6.17 -16.84 -19.38
CA PHE A 369 6.29 -15.40 -19.10
C PHE A 369 7.33 -15.09 -18.02
N GLU A 370 7.49 -15.97 -17.04
CA GLU A 370 8.40 -15.78 -15.91
C GLU A 370 9.42 -16.93 -15.86
N PRO A 371 10.71 -16.70 -16.15
CA PRO A 371 11.74 -17.74 -16.08
C PRO A 371 12.18 -18.09 -14.64
N ASP A 372 12.04 -17.20 -13.66
CA ASP A 372 12.45 -17.43 -12.27
C ASP A 372 11.44 -18.34 -11.52
N PRO A 373 11.83 -19.56 -11.13
CA PRO A 373 10.95 -20.49 -10.43
C PRO A 373 10.49 -19.98 -9.06
N ALA A 374 11.28 -19.16 -8.35
CA ALA A 374 10.92 -18.63 -7.04
C ALA A 374 9.82 -17.56 -7.18
N ILE A 375 9.92 -16.69 -8.19
CA ILE A 375 8.85 -15.72 -8.49
C ILE A 375 7.56 -16.45 -8.88
N ARG A 376 7.62 -17.45 -9.78
CA ARG A 376 6.43 -18.23 -10.15
C ARG A 376 5.77 -18.91 -8.95
N ALA A 377 6.57 -19.59 -8.13
CA ALA A 377 6.07 -20.30 -6.96
C ALA A 377 5.41 -19.35 -5.95
N ALA A 378 5.93 -18.14 -5.82
CA ALA A 378 5.37 -17.09 -4.97
C ALA A 378 4.06 -16.53 -5.54
N VAL A 379 4.04 -16.13 -6.81
CA VAL A 379 2.83 -15.62 -7.48
C VAL A 379 1.71 -16.68 -7.47
N ALA A 380 2.05 -17.97 -7.55
CA ALA A 380 1.08 -19.07 -7.42
C ALA A 380 0.43 -19.19 -6.03
N GLN A 381 0.91 -18.47 -5.00
CA GLN A 381 0.25 -18.37 -3.68
C GLN A 381 -0.83 -17.27 -3.65
N LEU A 382 -0.97 -16.47 -4.70
CA LEU A 382 -1.83 -15.31 -4.76
C LEU A 382 -3.13 -15.61 -5.51
N SER A 383 -4.23 -15.05 -5.01
CA SER A 383 -5.55 -15.07 -5.67
C SER A 383 -5.75 -13.83 -6.56
N GLY A 384 -4.76 -13.50 -7.37
CA GLY A 384 -4.71 -12.25 -8.13
C GLY A 384 -5.75 -12.12 -9.24
N PRO A 385 -6.16 -10.88 -9.60
CA PRO A 385 -7.12 -10.66 -10.67
C PRO A 385 -6.50 -10.97 -12.04
N GLN A 386 -7.37 -11.15 -13.05
CA GLN A 386 -6.94 -11.19 -14.44
C GLN A 386 -6.61 -9.77 -14.91
N LEU A 387 -5.34 -9.41 -14.84
CA LEU A 387 -4.83 -8.14 -15.33
C LEU A 387 -4.28 -8.24 -16.76
N PRO A 388 -4.21 -7.11 -17.48
CA PRO A 388 -3.44 -7.06 -18.71
C PRO A 388 -2.00 -7.51 -18.49
N VAL A 389 -1.39 -8.02 -19.56
CA VAL A 389 0.03 -8.37 -19.59
C VAL A 389 0.66 -7.60 -20.74
N PHE A 390 1.63 -6.78 -20.39
CA PHE A 390 2.50 -6.06 -21.30
C PHE A 390 3.77 -6.86 -21.54
N LEU A 391 4.24 -6.87 -22.78
CA LEU A 391 5.63 -7.22 -23.11
C LEU A 391 6.43 -5.92 -23.13
N VAL A 392 7.41 -5.83 -22.23
CA VAL A 392 8.40 -4.75 -22.23
C VAL A 392 9.73 -5.31 -22.72
N ALA A 393 10.27 -4.74 -23.79
CA ALA A 393 11.46 -5.25 -24.46
C ALA A 393 12.46 -4.12 -24.78
N GLY A 394 13.72 -4.50 -25.00
CA GLY A 394 14.81 -3.57 -25.32
C GLY A 394 15.63 -3.13 -24.09
N CYS A 395 15.24 -3.57 -22.90
CA CYS A 395 16.02 -3.32 -21.69
C CYS A 395 17.21 -4.29 -21.57
N PRO A 396 18.35 -3.84 -21.03
CA PRO A 396 19.41 -4.75 -20.65
C PRO A 396 18.98 -5.62 -19.47
N ASN A 397 19.39 -6.89 -19.46
CA ASN A 397 19.24 -7.73 -18.27
C ASN A 397 20.29 -7.33 -17.22
N PRO A 398 19.91 -6.76 -16.06
CA PRO A 398 20.87 -6.36 -15.04
C PRO A 398 21.52 -7.57 -14.33
N PHE A 399 20.89 -8.73 -14.39
CA PHE A 399 21.40 -9.98 -13.81
C PHE A 399 22.21 -10.81 -14.82
N ASN A 400 22.09 -10.52 -16.13
CA ASN A 400 22.83 -11.17 -17.21
C ASN A 400 23.28 -10.15 -18.28
N ALA A 401 24.40 -9.46 -18.03
CA ALA A 401 24.89 -8.39 -18.90
C ALA A 401 25.08 -8.85 -20.37
N GLY A 402 24.61 -8.02 -21.31
CA GLY A 402 24.72 -8.29 -22.75
C GLY A 402 23.55 -9.05 -23.38
N GLN A 403 22.58 -9.51 -22.57
CA GLN A 403 21.33 -10.08 -23.05
C GLN A 403 20.22 -9.01 -22.99
N PRO A 404 19.50 -8.73 -24.10
CA PRO A 404 18.26 -7.98 -24.02
C PRO A 404 17.24 -8.82 -23.25
N GLU A 405 16.57 -8.19 -22.30
CA GLU A 405 15.50 -8.81 -21.54
C GLU A 405 14.14 -8.38 -22.11
N SER A 406 13.28 -9.37 -22.24
CA SER A 406 11.87 -9.21 -22.55
C SER A 406 11.10 -9.63 -21.32
N PHE A 407 10.30 -8.74 -20.77
CA PHE A 407 9.55 -8.97 -19.55
C PHE A 407 8.07 -8.97 -19.82
N TYR A 408 7.39 -9.87 -19.14
CA TYR A 408 5.94 -9.89 -19.06
C TYR A 408 5.54 -9.31 -17.71
N THR A 409 4.74 -8.24 -17.71
CA THR A 409 4.30 -7.57 -16.48
C THR A 409 2.87 -7.08 -16.61
N SER A 410 2.13 -7.06 -15.49
CA SER A 410 0.85 -6.35 -15.41
C SER A 410 1.00 -4.86 -15.12
N ASP A 411 2.16 -4.43 -14.62
CA ASP A 411 2.42 -3.04 -14.23
C ASP A 411 3.93 -2.75 -14.31
N PRO A 412 4.40 -2.03 -15.35
CA PRO A 412 5.80 -1.63 -15.46
C PRO A 412 6.28 -0.68 -14.34
N GLY A 413 5.38 -0.20 -13.48
CA GLY A 413 5.68 0.56 -12.27
C GLY A 413 6.29 1.92 -12.57
N ARG A 414 7.35 2.27 -11.83
CA ARG A 414 8.06 3.55 -11.96
C ARG A 414 8.63 3.81 -13.36
N ALA A 415 8.91 2.77 -14.14
CA ALA A 415 9.36 2.93 -15.52
C ALA A 415 8.35 3.70 -16.40
N LEU A 416 7.03 3.59 -16.13
CA LEU A 416 6.02 4.40 -16.83
C LEU A 416 6.17 5.90 -16.57
N ILE A 417 6.88 6.30 -15.52
CA ILE A 417 7.12 7.70 -15.15
C ILE A 417 8.47 8.16 -15.67
N THR A 418 9.52 7.37 -15.45
CA THR A 418 10.90 7.79 -15.75
C THR A 418 11.34 7.46 -17.17
N GLY A 419 10.66 6.52 -17.84
CA GLY A 419 11.06 5.95 -19.12
C GLY A 419 12.31 5.07 -19.06
N LYS A 420 12.87 4.79 -17.88
CA LYS A 420 14.14 4.07 -17.71
C LYS A 420 13.94 2.59 -17.48
N CYS A 421 14.78 1.77 -18.10
CA CYS A 421 14.83 0.32 -17.86
C CYS A 421 15.23 -0.03 -16.43
N SER A 422 16.02 0.83 -15.78
CA SER A 422 16.40 0.66 -14.38
C SER A 422 15.23 0.81 -13.41
N ASP A 423 14.07 1.30 -13.82
CA ASP A 423 12.90 1.50 -12.95
C ASP A 423 11.77 0.49 -13.20
N PHE A 424 12.04 -0.51 -14.05
CA PHE A 424 11.05 -1.48 -14.48
C PHE A 424 10.49 -2.32 -13.33
N ASN A 425 9.16 -2.44 -13.27
CA ASN A 425 8.36 -3.12 -12.23
C ASN A 425 8.55 -2.56 -10.80
N ARG A 426 9.35 -1.52 -10.62
CA ARG A 426 9.68 -1.02 -9.30
C ARG A 426 8.54 -0.17 -8.75
N LEU A 427 8.10 -0.51 -7.54
CA LEU A 427 7.07 0.21 -6.81
C LEU A 427 7.51 0.42 -5.36
N LYS A 428 7.08 1.54 -4.78
CA LYS A 428 7.30 1.90 -3.39
C LYS A 428 6.60 0.93 -2.44
N GLY A 429 7.31 0.52 -1.38
CA GLY A 429 6.69 -0.17 -0.24
C GLY A 429 5.66 0.71 0.48
N PRO A 430 4.42 0.24 0.73
CA PRO A 430 3.44 0.99 1.47
C PRO A 430 3.74 0.98 2.98
N ILE A 431 3.19 1.96 3.71
CA ILE A 431 3.11 1.93 5.18
C ILE A 431 2.28 0.71 5.60
N LEU A 432 2.67 0.03 6.67
CA LEU A 432 2.02 -1.20 7.15
C LEU A 432 0.98 -0.95 8.24
N ARG A 433 0.89 0.26 8.79
CA ARG A 433 -0.15 0.63 9.76
C ARG A 433 -1.54 0.62 9.11
N GLY A 434 -2.52 0.03 9.79
CA GLY A 434 -3.90 -0.13 9.33
C GLY A 434 -4.07 -1.19 8.23
N LEU A 435 -3.30 -2.28 8.26
CA LEU A 435 -3.35 -3.32 7.23
C LEU A 435 -4.65 -4.12 7.24
N ALA A 436 -5.15 -4.52 8.41
CA ALA A 436 -6.31 -5.41 8.53
C ALA A 436 -7.58 -4.83 7.90
N GLY A 437 -7.77 -3.51 7.97
CA GLY A 437 -8.95 -2.81 7.46
C GLY A 437 -9.04 -2.65 5.94
N ARG A 438 -8.05 -3.10 5.15
CA ARG A 438 -7.95 -2.70 3.73
C ARG A 438 -7.58 -3.81 2.73
N ALA A 439 -7.79 -5.08 3.07
CA ALA A 439 -7.60 -6.19 2.13
C ALA A 439 -8.37 -5.99 0.79
N PRO A 440 -7.97 -6.65 -0.32
CA PRO A 440 -6.70 -7.35 -0.57
C PRO A 440 -5.44 -6.46 -0.57
N TYR A 441 -4.28 -7.11 -0.59
CA TYR A 441 -2.96 -6.51 -0.44
C TYR A 441 -2.15 -6.49 -1.75
N PHE A 442 -0.99 -5.82 -1.70
CA PHE A 442 -0.17 -5.37 -2.83
C PHE A 442 -0.84 -4.27 -3.67
N HIS A 443 -0.04 -3.65 -4.54
CA HIS A 443 -0.52 -2.58 -5.42
C HIS A 443 -1.68 -3.04 -6.31
N ASN A 444 -1.65 -4.30 -6.75
CA ASN A 444 -2.62 -4.90 -7.65
C ASN A 444 -3.67 -5.78 -6.95
N GLY A 445 -3.78 -5.71 -5.61
CA GLY A 445 -4.81 -6.44 -4.87
C GLY A 445 -4.72 -7.97 -5.04
N ALA A 446 -3.51 -8.50 -5.24
CA ALA A 446 -3.30 -9.89 -5.60
C ALA A 446 -3.39 -10.88 -4.42
N ALA A 447 -3.13 -10.43 -3.19
CA ALA A 447 -3.30 -11.26 -2.00
C ALA A 447 -4.65 -10.95 -1.34
N ALA A 448 -5.57 -11.92 -1.31
CA ALA A 448 -6.88 -11.77 -0.67
C ALA A 448 -6.79 -11.70 0.86
N THR A 449 -5.76 -12.31 1.44
CA THR A 449 -5.56 -12.40 2.90
C THR A 449 -4.10 -12.16 3.27
N LEU A 450 -3.83 -11.80 4.52
CA LEU A 450 -2.45 -11.73 5.02
C LEU A 450 -1.75 -13.09 5.00
N LEU A 451 -2.51 -14.19 5.07
CA LEU A 451 -1.94 -15.54 4.94
C LEU A 451 -1.40 -15.78 3.53
N GLU A 452 -2.12 -15.38 2.48
CA GLU A 452 -1.60 -15.43 1.10
C GLU A 452 -0.38 -14.53 0.94
N LEU A 453 -0.40 -13.33 1.52
CA LEU A 453 0.75 -12.42 1.53
C LEU A 453 1.97 -13.06 2.19
N VAL A 454 1.82 -13.63 3.39
CA VAL A 454 2.93 -14.29 4.10
C VAL A 454 3.41 -15.52 3.32
N ASN A 455 2.52 -16.31 2.73
CA ASN A 455 2.88 -17.44 1.87
C ASN A 455 3.66 -16.99 0.63
N PHE A 456 3.30 -15.86 0.03
CA PHE A 456 4.06 -15.27 -1.07
C PHE A 456 5.50 -14.98 -0.65
N TYR A 457 5.71 -14.29 0.48
CA TYR A 457 7.07 -14.00 0.99
C TYR A 457 7.83 -15.28 1.37
N ASP A 458 7.16 -16.24 2.01
CA ASP A 458 7.73 -17.57 2.36
C ASP A 458 8.28 -18.29 1.13
N ARG A 459 7.55 -18.26 0.01
CA ARG A 459 8.01 -18.84 -1.26
C ARG A 459 9.05 -17.98 -1.95
N ARG A 460 8.83 -16.67 -2.04
CA ARG A 460 9.69 -15.73 -2.79
C ARG A 460 11.11 -15.65 -2.22
N PHE A 461 11.23 -15.72 -0.89
CA PHE A 461 12.49 -15.56 -0.16
C PHE A 461 12.89 -16.82 0.63
N GLN A 462 12.20 -17.94 0.40
CA GLN A 462 12.52 -19.26 0.96
C GLN A 462 12.66 -19.26 2.48
N LEU A 463 11.72 -18.58 3.17
CA LEU A 463 11.79 -18.35 4.61
C LEU A 463 11.72 -19.64 5.43
N GLY A 464 11.05 -20.67 4.91
CA GLY A 464 10.90 -21.95 5.58
C GLY A 464 10.01 -21.87 6.82
N LEU A 465 8.99 -21.01 6.78
CA LEU A 465 8.12 -20.77 7.93
C LEU A 465 7.41 -22.05 8.37
N THR A 466 7.55 -22.38 9.66
CA THR A 466 6.69 -23.36 10.30
C THR A 466 5.25 -22.85 10.43
N ILE A 467 4.30 -23.76 10.66
CA ILE A 467 2.89 -23.39 10.86
C ILE A 467 2.72 -22.34 11.98
N PRO A 468 3.34 -22.49 13.18
CA PRO A 468 3.26 -21.49 14.23
C PRO A 468 3.83 -20.12 13.82
N GLN A 469 5.01 -20.09 13.19
CA GLN A 469 5.64 -18.84 12.76
C GLN A 469 4.78 -18.09 11.73
N ARG A 470 4.15 -18.82 10.81
CA ARG A 470 3.23 -18.24 9.85
C ARG A 470 2.02 -17.60 10.53
N ARG A 471 1.41 -18.30 11.48
CA ARG A 471 0.29 -17.77 12.29
C ARG A 471 0.72 -16.51 13.06
N GLN A 472 1.90 -16.53 13.68
CA GLN A 472 2.44 -15.44 14.47
C GLN A 472 2.71 -14.19 13.61
N LEU A 473 3.34 -14.35 12.43
CA LEU A 473 3.51 -13.25 11.49
C LEU A 473 2.17 -12.66 11.03
N VAL A 474 1.17 -13.50 10.75
CA VAL A 474 -0.18 -13.02 10.40
C VAL A 474 -0.83 -12.27 11.57
N ALA A 475 -0.70 -12.78 12.81
CA ALA A 475 -1.22 -12.11 14.00
C ALA A 475 -0.59 -10.72 14.18
N PHE A 476 0.73 -10.61 14.04
CA PHE A 476 1.42 -9.33 14.07
C PHE A 476 0.94 -8.38 12.97
N LEU A 477 0.87 -8.83 11.71
CA LEU A 477 0.43 -7.97 10.60
C LEU A 477 -1.04 -7.52 10.73
N ASN A 478 -1.92 -8.33 11.34
CA ASN A 478 -3.29 -7.93 11.67
C ASN A 478 -3.34 -6.85 12.75
N SER A 479 -2.35 -6.81 13.65
CA SER A 479 -2.28 -5.85 14.73
C SER A 479 -1.75 -4.46 14.34
N LEU A 480 -1.30 -4.26 13.09
CA LEU A 480 -0.63 -3.01 12.67
C LEU A 480 -1.55 -1.84 12.37
#